data_AF-A0A1Y1VVL5-F1
#
_entry.id   AF-A0A1Y1VVL5-F1
#
_cell.length_a   1.000
_cell.length_b   1.000
_cell.length_c   1.000
_cell.angle_alpha   90.00
_cell.angle_beta   90.00
_cell.angle_gamma   90.00
#
_symmetry.space_group_name_H-M   'P 1'
#
loop_
_entity.id
_entity.type
_entity.pdbx_description
1 polymer ?
#
loop_
_entity_poly.entity_id
_entity_poly.type
_entity_poly.pdbx_seq_one_letter_code
_entity_poly.pdbx_strand_id
1 'polypeptide(L)'
;FYKDKTSITFTKSELEGLSESMLNEFEKTTKDGEEAYIININNNNSNNILYYAKNENVRRTYNKIKNTICEPNVERMKEIINIRTAIAKESGFETFSDYEIKDYMAKDLKTVLEFINDIKEKVQPIFKKHLNKYLELKNKEKAKYNETVSNELNRWDINYYINIFKEEELNFSEKDVIEYFPTDKVFPEIIKIFEELYSLKIVKTENISVWHEDVEPYNVYDKKTNEYIGTILLDLYEREGKSIQGSTFQLSDKVKIGDGSEASAFVIVSTSFHKSTTSAPALASIETIKAFLHEFGHALHLVNVKMKWVVNSINQKSDFLEIPALMQENFIYEPSILERISHHYKDNNKKIPKELIDAIVKSKNIDFTYTIITILFYSLGDIKLYSKGEIDKDFDIVKFWNDIARDVYMVNTDEYWDFATMVHFANEMPSSYYSYLWSMVYAQDLFSKISENGITNPEIGLKYRENVLELASFRGQKEYIEKFLERKSNNDAFIKSLEE
;
A
#
# COMPACT_ATOMS: atom_id res chain seq x y z
N PHE A 1 8.98 -2.81 22.13
CA PHE A 1 8.80 -1.35 21.92
C PHE A 1 8.05 -0.73 23.08
N TYR A 2 8.37 0.51 23.42
CA TYR A 2 7.65 1.30 24.41
C TYR A 2 6.18 1.48 23.98
N LYS A 3 5.22 1.21 24.87
CA LYS A 3 3.79 1.47 24.62
C LYS A 3 3.50 2.91 25.00
N ASP A 4 3.47 3.78 23.99
CA ASP A 4 3.18 5.20 24.18
C ASP A 4 1.71 5.42 24.55
N LYS A 5 1.45 6.38 25.45
CA LYS A 5 0.10 6.77 25.90
C LYS A 5 -0.17 8.26 25.66
N THR A 6 0.66 8.90 24.85
CA THR A 6 0.56 10.32 24.55
C THR A 6 -0.79 10.61 23.95
N SER A 7 -1.44 11.61 24.53
CA SER A 7 -2.68 12.17 24.02
C SER A 7 -2.59 13.69 24.06
N ILE A 8 -3.42 14.32 23.23
CA ILE A 8 -3.58 15.77 23.19
C ILE A 8 -5.07 16.11 23.19
N THR A 9 -5.44 17.17 23.88
CA THR A 9 -6.82 17.63 23.96
C THR A 9 -7.00 18.91 23.14
N PHE A 10 -7.92 18.85 22.19
CA PHE A 10 -8.38 20.01 21.42
C PHE A 10 -9.85 20.30 21.71
N THR A 11 -10.22 21.57 21.77
CA THR A 11 -11.63 21.97 21.83
C THR A 11 -12.33 21.62 20.52
N LYS A 12 -13.66 21.54 20.54
CA LYS A 12 -14.48 21.36 19.34
C LYS A 12 -14.25 22.48 18.33
N SER A 13 -14.04 23.70 18.82
CA SER A 13 -13.73 24.89 18.01
C SER A 13 -12.35 24.79 17.35
N GLU A 14 -11.33 24.26 18.05
CA GLU A 14 -10.01 23.98 17.49
C GLU A 14 -10.06 22.92 16.37
N LEU A 15 -10.97 21.96 16.44
CA LEU A 15 -11.15 20.87 15.48
C LEU A 15 -12.11 21.20 14.32
N GLU A 16 -12.35 22.49 14.02
CA GLU A 16 -13.18 22.88 12.88
C GLU A 16 -12.69 22.19 11.58
N GLY A 17 -13.63 21.57 10.86
CA GLY A 17 -13.40 20.84 9.61
C GLY A 17 -13.55 19.33 9.74
N LEU A 18 -13.38 18.76 10.95
CA LEU A 18 -13.74 17.37 11.22
C LEU A 18 -15.26 17.22 11.28
N SER A 19 -15.77 16.13 10.71
CA SER A 19 -17.20 15.79 10.79
C SER A 19 -17.59 15.27 12.19
N GLU A 20 -18.87 15.37 12.55
CA GLU A 20 -19.38 14.81 13.81
C GLU A 20 -19.10 13.31 13.95
N SER A 21 -19.13 12.55 12.85
CA SER A 21 -18.77 11.11 12.89
C SER A 21 -17.30 10.91 13.27
N MET A 22 -16.37 11.70 12.71
CA MET A 22 -14.96 11.64 13.08
C MET A 22 -14.74 12.07 14.54
N LEU A 23 -15.43 13.10 15.01
CA LEU A 23 -15.32 13.56 16.40
C LEU A 23 -15.82 12.52 17.41
N ASN A 24 -16.89 11.80 17.08
CA ASN A 24 -17.47 10.77 17.95
C ASN A 24 -16.56 9.55 18.16
N GLU A 25 -15.48 9.40 17.40
CA GLU A 25 -14.46 8.36 17.59
C GLU A 25 -13.45 8.72 18.68
N PHE A 26 -13.42 9.98 19.12
CA PHE A 26 -12.57 10.45 20.20
C PHE A 26 -13.34 10.54 21.52
N GLU A 27 -12.61 10.38 22.62
CA GLU A 27 -13.20 10.51 23.95
C GLU A 27 -13.57 11.97 24.22
N LYS A 28 -14.85 12.21 24.52
CA LYS A 28 -15.37 13.55 24.85
C LYS A 28 -14.93 13.99 26.24
N THR A 29 -14.54 15.24 26.36
CA THR A 29 -14.12 15.90 27.60
C THR A 29 -14.48 17.39 27.58
N THR A 30 -13.94 18.18 28.51
CA THR A 30 -14.11 19.64 28.56
C THR A 30 -12.75 20.29 28.73
N LYS A 31 -12.48 21.33 27.94
CA LYS A 31 -11.27 22.16 28.01
C LYS A 31 -11.69 23.61 27.93
N ASP A 32 -11.23 24.43 28.88
CA ASP A 32 -11.55 25.86 28.96
C ASP A 32 -13.06 26.18 28.98
N GLY A 33 -13.88 25.26 29.50
CA GLY A 33 -15.34 25.40 29.54
C GLY A 33 -16.06 25.06 28.23
N GLU A 34 -15.32 24.66 27.19
CA GLU A 34 -15.85 24.19 25.91
C GLU A 34 -15.80 22.66 25.80
N GLU A 35 -16.71 22.10 24.99
CA GLU A 35 -16.64 20.70 24.57
C GLU A 35 -15.29 20.43 23.90
N ALA A 36 -14.62 19.35 24.29
CA ALA A 36 -13.29 19.01 23.80
C ALA A 36 -13.14 17.50 23.62
N TYR A 37 -12.07 17.10 22.94
CA TYR A 37 -11.82 15.72 22.56
C TYR A 37 -10.40 15.32 22.90
N ILE A 38 -10.24 14.15 23.54
CA ILE A 38 -8.94 13.56 23.84
C ILE A 38 -8.50 12.75 22.63
N ILE A 39 -7.45 13.21 21.97
CA ILE A 39 -6.87 12.58 20.80
C ILE A 39 -5.71 11.69 21.24
N ASN A 40 -5.91 10.38 21.20
CA ASN A 40 -4.82 9.42 21.37
C ASN A 40 -4.03 9.31 20.06
N ILE A 41 -2.71 9.53 20.12
CA ILE A 41 -1.86 9.54 18.92
C ILE A 41 -1.79 8.16 18.24
N ASN A 42 -2.00 7.07 18.99
CA ASN A 42 -2.04 5.71 18.43
C ASN A 42 -3.39 5.34 17.82
N ASN A 43 -4.41 6.20 17.91
CA ASN A 43 -5.67 5.98 17.20
C ASN A 43 -5.46 6.25 15.71
N ASN A 44 -5.71 5.26 14.85
CA ASN A 44 -5.55 5.36 13.39
C ASN A 44 -6.30 6.56 12.80
N ASN A 45 -7.45 6.90 13.36
CA ASN A 45 -8.31 7.97 12.85
C ASN A 45 -7.86 9.37 13.30
N SER A 46 -6.90 9.47 14.23
CA SER A 46 -6.33 10.77 14.64
C SER A 46 -5.60 11.48 13.49
N ASN A 47 -5.18 10.75 12.46
CA ASN A 47 -4.58 11.31 11.25
C ASN A 47 -5.54 12.24 10.49
N ASN A 48 -6.86 12.09 10.65
CA ASN A 48 -7.87 12.96 10.06
C ASN A 48 -7.66 14.44 10.43
N ILE A 49 -6.98 14.72 11.55
CA ILE A 49 -6.59 16.09 11.92
C ILE A 49 -5.71 16.73 10.85
N LEU A 50 -4.77 15.99 10.25
CA LEU A 50 -3.89 16.52 9.20
C LEU A 50 -4.59 16.77 7.88
N TYR A 51 -5.72 16.09 7.63
CA TYR A 51 -6.49 16.21 6.38
C TYR A 51 -7.60 17.25 6.48
N TYR A 52 -8.24 17.39 7.65
CA TYR A 52 -9.50 18.12 7.78
C TYR A 52 -9.47 19.30 8.76
N ALA A 53 -8.57 19.34 9.74
CA ALA A 53 -8.57 20.44 10.69
C ALA A 53 -8.11 21.74 10.00
N LYS A 54 -8.99 22.74 9.94
CA LYS A 54 -8.72 24.03 9.28
C LYS A 54 -7.65 24.85 9.99
N ASN A 55 -7.57 24.72 11.32
CA ASN A 55 -6.60 25.45 12.14
C ASN A 55 -5.16 24.92 11.93
N GLU A 56 -4.30 25.73 11.30
CA GLU A 56 -2.89 25.39 11.02
C GLU A 56 -2.11 25.03 12.29
N ASN A 57 -2.38 25.69 13.42
CA ASN A 57 -1.69 25.39 14.69
C ASN A 57 -2.09 24.04 15.28
N VAL A 58 -3.32 23.60 15.06
CA VAL A 58 -3.79 22.27 15.47
C VAL A 58 -3.07 21.20 14.65
N ARG A 59 -3.01 21.36 13.32
CA ARG A 59 -2.25 20.47 12.44
C ARG A 59 -0.77 20.43 12.81
N ARG A 60 -0.14 21.58 13.04
CA ARG A 60 1.27 21.67 13.46
C ARG A 60 1.52 20.96 14.78
N THR A 61 0.71 21.25 15.80
CA THR A 61 0.86 20.66 17.14
C THR A 61 0.69 19.14 17.08
N TYR A 62 -0.36 18.66 16.42
CA TYR A 62 -0.59 17.23 16.25
C TYR A 62 0.56 16.56 15.47
N ASN A 63 0.98 17.16 14.35
CA ASN A 63 2.08 16.62 13.54
C ASN A 63 3.37 16.52 14.34
N LYS A 64 3.71 17.56 15.12
CA LYS A 64 4.91 17.55 15.96
C LYS A 64 4.88 16.41 16.96
N ILE A 65 3.82 16.32 17.75
CA ILE A 65 3.67 15.27 18.77
C ILE A 65 3.76 13.89 18.13
N LYS A 66 2.98 13.63 17.06
CA LYS A 66 2.96 12.35 16.36
C LYS A 66 4.36 11.89 15.93
N ASN A 67 5.17 12.81 15.43
CA ASN A 67 6.50 12.50 14.90
C ASN A 67 7.62 12.59 15.96
N THR A 68 7.28 12.83 17.24
CA THR A 68 8.23 12.89 18.36
C THR A 68 7.83 12.02 19.55
N ILE A 69 6.89 11.07 19.39
CA ILE A 69 6.59 10.08 20.45
C ILE A 69 7.71 9.04 20.58
N CYS A 70 7.65 8.19 21.61
CA CYS A 70 8.60 7.08 21.78
C CYS A 70 10.09 7.49 21.82
N GLU A 71 10.43 8.68 22.34
CA GLU A 71 11.81 9.19 22.43
C GLU A 71 12.85 8.16 22.93
N PRO A 72 12.58 7.30 23.95
CA PRO A 72 13.54 6.27 24.36
C PRO A 72 13.93 5.26 23.28
N ASN A 73 13.17 5.16 22.19
CA ASN A 73 13.51 4.30 21.06
C ASN A 73 14.59 4.91 20.17
N VAL A 74 14.90 6.21 20.26
CA VAL A 74 15.98 6.84 19.49
C VAL A 74 17.33 6.19 19.84
N GLU A 75 17.66 6.07 21.13
CA GLU A 75 18.88 5.38 21.56
C GLU A 75 18.84 3.88 21.31
N ARG A 76 17.66 3.23 21.45
CA ARG A 76 17.52 1.80 21.11
C ARG A 76 17.76 1.53 19.63
N MET A 77 17.35 2.43 18.74
CA MET A 77 17.64 2.30 17.31
C MET A 77 19.15 2.35 17.06
N LYS A 78 19.90 3.15 17.83
CA LYS A 78 21.36 3.17 17.72
C LYS A 78 21.99 1.83 18.15
N GLU A 79 21.49 1.27 19.26
CA GLU A 79 21.90 -0.07 19.73
C GLU A 79 21.60 -1.16 18.70
N ILE A 80 20.40 -1.14 18.10
CA ILE A 80 19.98 -2.10 17.07
C ILE A 80 20.90 -2.03 15.84
N ILE A 81 21.21 -0.82 15.35
CA ILE A 81 22.11 -0.61 14.22
C ILE A 81 23.49 -1.20 14.53
N ASN A 82 24.06 -0.91 15.71
CA ASN A 82 25.37 -1.44 16.10
C ASN A 82 25.39 -2.98 16.20
N ILE A 83 24.36 -3.59 16.79
CA ILE A 83 24.24 -5.05 16.87
C ILE A 83 24.16 -5.66 15.46
N ARG A 84 23.34 -5.08 14.58
CA ARG A 84 23.19 -5.53 13.20
C ARG A 84 24.47 -5.38 12.37
N THR A 85 25.19 -4.29 12.57
CA THR A 85 26.52 -4.11 12.00
C THR A 85 27.49 -5.20 12.48
N ALA A 86 27.47 -5.55 13.77
CA ALA A 86 28.30 -6.65 14.28
C ALA A 86 27.94 -8.00 13.64
N ILE A 87 26.65 -8.32 13.50
CA ILE A 87 26.18 -9.54 12.82
C ILE A 87 26.70 -9.59 11.37
N ALA A 88 26.64 -8.47 10.65
CA ALA A 88 27.13 -8.37 9.27
C ALA A 88 28.64 -8.62 9.19
N LYS A 89 29.43 -7.97 10.05
CA LYS A 89 30.89 -8.13 10.13
C LYS A 89 31.29 -9.58 10.40
N GLU A 90 30.66 -10.23 11.39
CA GLU A 90 30.89 -11.65 11.71
C GLU A 90 30.50 -12.59 10.54
N SER A 91 29.54 -12.17 9.73
CA SER A 91 29.11 -12.90 8.52
C SER A 91 29.94 -12.58 7.28
N GLY A 92 30.98 -11.73 7.39
CA GLY A 92 31.86 -11.35 6.29
C GLY A 92 31.36 -10.22 5.39
N PHE A 93 30.38 -9.42 5.85
CA PHE A 93 29.83 -8.27 5.15
C PHE A 93 30.25 -6.94 5.81
N GLU A 94 30.38 -5.88 5.02
CA GLU A 94 30.81 -4.56 5.50
C GLU A 94 29.70 -3.86 6.30
N THR A 95 28.48 -3.89 5.79
CA THR A 95 27.30 -3.27 6.41
C THR A 95 26.15 -4.26 6.56
N PHE A 96 25.18 -3.93 7.43
CA PHE A 96 23.97 -4.76 7.55
C PHE A 96 23.17 -4.80 6.24
N SER A 97 23.16 -3.70 5.48
CA SER A 97 22.52 -3.65 4.17
C SER A 97 23.14 -4.64 3.17
N ASP A 98 24.46 -4.78 3.14
CA ASP A 98 25.13 -5.77 2.28
C ASP A 98 24.76 -7.21 2.67
N TYR A 99 24.62 -7.45 3.98
CA TYR A 99 24.23 -8.76 4.51
C TYR A 99 22.79 -9.12 4.14
N GLU A 100 21.84 -8.19 4.29
CA GLU A 100 20.41 -8.44 4.09
C GLU A 100 20.03 -8.49 2.60
N ILE A 101 20.49 -7.53 1.80
CA ILE A 101 20.02 -7.33 0.40
C ILE A 101 20.49 -8.45 -0.55
N LYS A 102 21.53 -9.22 -0.20
CA LYS A 102 22.06 -10.30 -1.05
C LYS A 102 21.01 -11.33 -1.49
N ASP A 103 20.02 -11.58 -0.64
CA ASP A 103 18.96 -12.57 -0.88
C ASP A 103 17.73 -11.97 -1.59
N TYR A 104 17.66 -10.64 -1.70
CA TYR A 104 16.60 -9.90 -2.38
C TYR A 104 16.80 -9.92 -3.91
N MET A 105 15.78 -9.52 -4.67
CA MET A 105 15.86 -9.37 -6.13
C MET A 105 16.88 -8.30 -6.53
N ALA A 106 17.06 -7.26 -5.72
CA ALA A 106 18.05 -6.19 -5.99
C ALA A 106 19.53 -6.62 -5.84
N LYS A 107 19.82 -7.67 -5.08
CA LYS A 107 21.14 -8.32 -4.87
C LYS A 107 22.23 -7.52 -4.17
N ASP A 108 22.32 -6.21 -4.34
CA ASP A 108 23.37 -5.42 -3.72
C ASP A 108 22.95 -3.98 -3.41
N LEU A 109 23.67 -3.38 -2.46
CA LEU A 109 23.41 -2.03 -1.98
C LEU A 109 23.55 -0.97 -3.08
N LYS A 110 24.49 -1.16 -4.01
CA LYS A 110 24.72 -0.21 -5.12
C LYS A 110 23.48 -0.14 -6.01
N THR A 111 22.92 -1.28 -6.40
CA THR A 111 21.71 -1.39 -7.21
C THR A 111 20.52 -0.72 -6.52
N VAL A 112 20.37 -0.91 -5.20
CA VAL A 112 19.29 -0.27 -4.43
C VAL A 112 19.44 1.25 -4.38
N LEU A 113 20.65 1.76 -4.10
CA LEU A 113 20.91 3.20 -4.05
C LEU A 113 20.76 3.87 -5.42
N GLU A 114 21.23 3.23 -6.50
CA GLU A 114 21.03 3.71 -7.87
C GLU A 114 19.54 3.79 -8.21
N PHE A 115 18.77 2.75 -7.86
CA PHE A 115 17.32 2.73 -8.04
C PHE A 115 16.60 3.85 -7.28
N ILE A 116 16.84 3.98 -5.97
CA ILE A 116 16.16 5.01 -5.15
C ILE A 116 16.50 6.41 -5.65
N ASN A 117 17.76 6.67 -6.00
CA ASN A 117 18.17 7.99 -6.48
C ASN A 117 17.60 8.32 -7.86
N ASP A 118 17.56 7.36 -8.79
CA ASP A 118 16.93 7.57 -10.11
C ASP A 118 15.42 7.88 -9.98
N ILE A 119 14.71 7.17 -9.10
CA ILE A 119 13.30 7.49 -8.80
C ILE A 119 13.18 8.87 -8.15
N LYS A 120 14.05 9.21 -7.19
CA LYS A 120 14.04 10.53 -6.53
C LYS A 120 14.17 11.66 -7.54
N GLU A 121 15.15 11.57 -8.44
CA GLU A 121 15.43 12.59 -9.45
C GLU A 121 14.25 12.82 -10.40
N LYS A 122 13.47 11.77 -10.69
CA LYS A 122 12.30 11.83 -11.58
C LYS A 122 11.01 12.26 -10.87
N VAL A 123 10.80 11.84 -9.62
CA VAL A 123 9.56 12.13 -8.87
C VAL A 123 9.58 13.51 -8.23
N GLN A 124 10.73 14.02 -7.78
CA GLN A 124 10.82 15.33 -7.13
C GLN A 124 10.33 16.50 -8.00
N PRO A 125 10.63 16.58 -9.31
CA PRO A 125 10.03 17.58 -10.18
C PRO A 125 8.50 17.53 -10.25
N ILE A 126 7.92 16.32 -10.27
CA ILE A 126 6.45 16.12 -10.27
C ILE A 126 5.88 16.62 -8.94
N PHE A 127 6.47 16.19 -7.82
CA PHE A 127 6.05 16.62 -6.50
C PHE A 127 6.17 18.13 -6.30
N LYS A 128 7.22 18.77 -6.83
CA LYS A 128 7.38 20.22 -6.79
C LYS A 128 6.24 20.96 -7.49
N LYS A 129 5.71 20.43 -8.60
CA LYS A 129 4.51 21.00 -9.26
C LYS A 129 3.30 20.95 -8.32
N HIS A 130 3.10 19.82 -7.62
CA HIS A 130 2.04 19.68 -6.62
C HIS A 130 2.23 20.63 -5.44
N LEU A 131 3.46 20.76 -4.90
CA LEU A 131 3.77 21.72 -3.84
C LEU A 131 3.43 23.17 -4.25
N ASN A 132 3.73 23.57 -5.47
CA ASN A 132 3.35 24.90 -5.96
C ASN A 132 1.82 25.07 -5.96
N LYS A 133 1.07 24.05 -6.42
CA LYS A 133 -0.40 24.06 -6.39
C LYS A 133 -0.94 24.13 -4.96
N TYR A 134 -0.37 23.38 -4.02
CA TYR A 134 -0.78 23.43 -2.61
C TYR A 134 -0.46 24.78 -1.97
N LEU A 135 0.64 25.43 -2.36
CA LEU A 135 0.97 26.78 -1.91
C LEU A 135 -0.01 27.83 -2.45
N GLU A 136 -0.44 27.70 -3.71
CA GLU A 136 -1.51 28.53 -4.28
C GLU A 136 -2.81 28.38 -3.50
N LEU A 137 -3.20 27.15 -3.16
CA LEU A 137 -4.39 26.87 -2.35
C LEU A 137 -4.27 27.47 -0.95
N LYS A 138 -3.10 27.36 -0.31
CA LYS A 138 -2.80 28.00 0.99
C LYS A 138 -2.98 29.50 0.92
N ASN A 139 -2.43 30.13 -0.11
CA ASN A 139 -2.52 31.58 -0.27
C ASN A 139 -3.94 32.06 -0.61
N LYS A 140 -4.70 31.27 -1.39
CA LYS A 140 -6.12 31.50 -1.66
C LYS A 140 -6.95 31.41 -0.37
N GLU A 141 -6.68 30.46 0.51
CA GLU A 141 -7.35 30.34 1.80
C GLU A 141 -7.01 31.51 2.73
N LYS A 142 -5.71 31.81 2.93
CA LYS A 142 -5.26 32.93 3.76
C LYS A 142 -5.83 34.28 3.33
N ALA A 143 -5.93 34.50 2.01
CA ALA A 143 -6.56 35.71 1.47
C ALA A 143 -8.04 35.84 1.86
N LYS A 144 -8.80 34.73 1.98
CA LYS A 144 -10.21 34.77 2.45
C LYS A 144 -10.32 35.27 3.89
N TYR A 145 -9.30 35.05 4.71
CA TYR A 145 -9.25 35.44 6.12
C TYR A 145 -8.43 36.71 6.39
N ASN A 146 -7.98 37.43 5.35
CA ASN A 146 -7.08 38.59 5.45
C ASN A 146 -5.76 38.29 6.19
N GLU A 147 -5.27 37.05 6.09
CA GLU A 147 -3.99 36.65 6.64
C GLU A 147 -2.84 36.89 5.65
N THR A 148 -1.61 37.04 6.16
CA THR A 148 -0.41 37.19 5.34
C THR A 148 -0.16 35.95 4.48
N VAL A 149 0.06 36.15 3.18
CA VAL A 149 0.43 35.07 2.25
C VAL A 149 1.70 34.35 2.72
N SER A 150 1.74 33.04 2.52
CA SER A 150 2.88 32.19 2.81
C SER A 150 3.78 32.11 1.58
N ASN A 151 5.09 32.11 1.79
CA ASN A 151 6.07 31.81 0.73
C ASN A 151 6.46 30.32 0.72
N GLU A 152 6.07 29.58 1.74
CA GLU A 152 6.54 28.22 2.00
C GLU A 152 5.40 27.33 2.50
N LEU A 153 5.56 26.03 2.28
CA LEU A 153 4.74 24.97 2.87
C LEU A 153 5.53 24.28 3.97
N ASN A 154 4.81 23.74 4.94
CA ASN A 154 5.37 22.88 5.99
C ASN A 154 4.81 21.46 5.87
N ARG A 155 5.48 20.48 6.48
CA ARG A 155 5.03 19.07 6.47
C ARG A 155 3.58 18.89 6.98
N TRP A 156 3.12 19.72 7.92
CA TRP A 156 1.74 19.68 8.45
C TRP A 156 0.68 20.34 7.55
N ASP A 157 1.09 20.98 6.46
CA ASP A 157 0.18 21.58 5.48
C ASP A 157 -0.19 20.60 4.37
N ILE A 158 0.69 19.64 4.05
CA ILE A 158 0.61 18.85 2.81
C ILE A 158 -0.71 18.07 2.71
N ASN A 159 -1.04 17.24 3.70
CA ASN A 159 -2.26 16.41 3.67
C ASN A 159 -3.55 17.23 3.55
N TYR A 160 -3.60 18.39 4.22
CA TYR A 160 -4.75 19.30 4.18
C TYR A 160 -4.96 19.84 2.76
N TYR A 161 -3.90 20.31 2.11
CA TYR A 161 -4.00 20.85 0.75
C TYR A 161 -4.12 19.78 -0.34
N ILE A 162 -3.63 18.55 -0.09
CA ILE A 162 -3.99 17.38 -0.93
C ILE A 162 -5.50 17.16 -0.88
N ASN A 163 -6.10 17.16 0.31
CA ASN A 163 -7.55 16.95 0.46
C ASN A 163 -8.36 18.05 -0.25
N ILE A 164 -8.00 19.32 -0.05
CA ILE A 164 -8.65 20.44 -0.75
C ILE A 164 -8.49 20.31 -2.27
N PHE A 165 -7.28 19.97 -2.75
CA PHE A 165 -7.04 19.80 -4.17
C PHE A 165 -7.88 18.65 -4.75
N LYS A 166 -7.98 17.52 -4.03
CA LYS A 166 -8.82 16.37 -4.39
C LYS A 166 -10.29 16.78 -4.50
N GLU A 167 -10.81 17.55 -3.55
CA GLU A 167 -12.18 18.07 -3.58
C GLU A 167 -12.42 19.01 -4.77
N GLU A 168 -11.49 19.93 -5.07
CA GLU A 168 -11.60 20.86 -6.22
C GLU A 168 -11.53 20.12 -7.57
N GLU A 169 -10.73 19.06 -7.68
CA GLU A 169 -10.46 18.37 -8.96
C GLU A 169 -11.47 17.28 -9.33
N LEU A 170 -12.11 16.65 -8.35
CA LEU A 170 -12.95 15.47 -8.57
C LEU A 170 -14.44 15.80 -8.73
N ASN A 171 -14.97 16.84 -8.07
CA ASN A 171 -16.37 17.27 -8.19
C ASN A 171 -17.43 16.13 -8.11
N PHE A 172 -17.19 15.09 -7.31
CA PHE A 172 -18.15 14.02 -7.02
C PHE A 172 -18.08 13.60 -5.55
N SER A 173 -19.18 13.01 -5.03
CA SER A 173 -19.18 12.42 -3.69
C SER A 173 -18.80 10.95 -3.76
N GLU A 174 -17.94 10.48 -2.86
CA GLU A 174 -17.65 9.05 -2.70
C GLU A 174 -18.93 8.22 -2.56
N LYS A 175 -19.96 8.80 -1.93
CA LYS A 175 -21.29 8.20 -1.80
C LYS A 175 -21.93 7.87 -3.17
N ASP A 176 -21.76 8.72 -4.17
CA ASP A 176 -22.34 8.48 -5.51
C ASP A 176 -21.62 7.34 -6.24
N VAL A 177 -20.33 7.13 -5.94
CA VAL A 177 -19.50 6.08 -6.54
C VAL A 177 -19.85 4.72 -5.95
N ILE A 178 -19.94 4.59 -4.62
CA ILE A 178 -20.17 3.29 -3.97
C ILE A 178 -21.51 2.65 -4.35
N GLU A 179 -22.51 3.44 -4.75
CA GLU A 179 -23.82 2.94 -5.20
C GLU A 179 -23.72 1.99 -6.41
N TYR A 180 -22.61 2.03 -7.15
CA TYR A 180 -22.35 1.18 -8.31
C TYR A 180 -21.53 -0.07 -8.02
N PHE A 181 -21.16 -0.35 -6.76
CA PHE A 181 -20.24 -1.45 -6.44
C PHE A 181 -20.78 -2.39 -5.35
N PRO A 182 -21.94 -3.04 -5.56
CA PRO A 182 -22.43 -4.05 -4.63
C PRO A 182 -21.49 -5.26 -4.61
N THR A 183 -21.04 -5.65 -3.41
CA THR A 183 -19.97 -6.65 -3.24
C THR A 183 -20.32 -8.03 -3.81
N ASP A 184 -21.60 -8.40 -3.78
CA ASP A 184 -22.13 -9.66 -4.33
C ASP A 184 -22.08 -9.73 -5.86
N LYS A 185 -21.81 -8.61 -6.54
CA LYS A 185 -21.58 -8.54 -7.99
C LYS A 185 -20.13 -8.31 -8.33
N VAL A 186 -19.50 -7.37 -7.63
CA VAL A 186 -18.14 -6.90 -7.93
C VAL A 186 -17.11 -8.02 -7.74
N PHE A 187 -17.08 -8.69 -6.59
CA PHE A 187 -16.02 -9.69 -6.33
C PHE A 187 -16.13 -10.91 -7.27
N PRO A 188 -17.32 -11.48 -7.53
CA PRO A 188 -17.45 -12.54 -8.53
C PRO A 188 -17.02 -12.10 -9.95
N GLU A 189 -17.30 -10.86 -10.35
CA GLU A 189 -16.88 -10.37 -11.68
C GLU A 189 -15.37 -10.16 -11.77
N ILE A 190 -14.73 -9.70 -10.68
CA ILE A 190 -13.27 -9.63 -10.58
C ILE A 190 -12.66 -11.03 -10.71
N ILE A 191 -13.21 -12.04 -10.03
CA ILE A 191 -12.75 -13.43 -10.16
C ILE A 191 -12.83 -13.89 -11.63
N LYS A 192 -13.91 -13.57 -12.35
CA LYS A 192 -14.05 -13.92 -13.78
C LYS A 192 -13.03 -13.20 -14.67
N ILE A 193 -12.74 -11.92 -14.41
CA ILE A 193 -11.73 -11.17 -15.16
C ILE A 193 -10.38 -11.88 -15.09
N PHE A 194 -9.97 -12.32 -13.89
CA PHE A 194 -8.70 -13.05 -13.72
C PHE A 194 -8.77 -14.52 -14.15
N GLU A 195 -9.95 -15.15 -14.10
CA GLU A 195 -10.19 -16.44 -14.74
C GLU A 195 -9.90 -16.38 -16.25
N GLU A 196 -10.41 -15.34 -16.92
CA GLU A 196 -10.20 -15.09 -18.34
C GLU A 196 -8.73 -14.76 -18.63
N LEU A 197 -8.18 -13.76 -17.94
CA LEU A 197 -6.82 -13.28 -18.16
C LEU A 197 -5.79 -14.41 -17.99
N TYR A 198 -5.86 -15.17 -16.90
CA TYR A 198 -4.86 -16.19 -16.59
C TYR A 198 -5.16 -17.57 -17.17
N SER A 199 -6.19 -17.68 -18.01
CA SER A 199 -6.62 -18.96 -18.60
C SER A 199 -6.84 -20.02 -17.52
N LEU A 200 -7.59 -19.65 -16.48
CA LEU A 200 -7.96 -20.51 -15.36
C LEU A 200 -9.44 -20.92 -15.47
N LYS A 201 -9.85 -21.82 -14.58
CA LYS A 201 -11.25 -22.10 -14.26
C LYS A 201 -11.37 -22.11 -12.75
N ILE A 202 -12.13 -21.16 -12.19
CA ILE A 202 -12.24 -20.91 -10.75
C ILE A 202 -13.68 -21.23 -10.32
N VAL A 203 -13.87 -22.37 -9.67
CA VAL A 203 -15.21 -22.93 -9.40
C VAL A 203 -15.47 -22.99 -7.91
N LYS A 204 -16.55 -22.35 -7.47
CA LYS A 204 -17.03 -22.46 -6.08
C LYS A 204 -17.33 -23.93 -5.74
N THR A 205 -16.92 -24.38 -4.56
CA THR A 205 -17.12 -25.76 -4.09
C THR A 205 -17.62 -25.80 -2.66
N GLU A 206 -18.52 -26.73 -2.36
CA GLU A 206 -19.10 -26.95 -1.02
C GLU A 206 -18.47 -28.15 -0.30
N ASN A 207 -17.57 -28.89 -0.97
CA ASN A 207 -17.00 -30.15 -0.47
C ASN A 207 -15.80 -29.95 0.47
N ILE A 208 -15.65 -28.77 1.08
CA ILE A 208 -14.52 -28.42 1.94
C ILE A 208 -15.06 -27.92 3.28
N SER A 209 -14.60 -28.53 4.37
CA SER A 209 -14.92 -28.05 5.72
C SER A 209 -14.25 -26.70 5.96
N VAL A 210 -15.04 -25.71 6.36
CA VAL A 210 -14.58 -24.35 6.66
C VAL A 210 -14.82 -23.99 8.12
N TRP A 211 -14.09 -22.99 8.63
CA TRP A 211 -14.21 -22.54 10.03
C TRP A 211 -15.39 -21.60 10.28
N HIS A 212 -16.01 -21.05 9.23
CA HIS A 212 -17.16 -20.15 9.34
C HIS A 212 -18.04 -20.26 8.09
N GLU A 213 -19.36 -20.09 8.22
CA GLU A 213 -20.34 -20.27 7.14
C GLU A 213 -20.16 -19.29 5.96
N ASP A 214 -19.58 -18.12 6.25
CA ASP A 214 -19.28 -17.08 5.25
C ASP A 214 -17.99 -17.32 4.45
N VAL A 215 -17.22 -18.36 4.78
CA VAL A 215 -16.01 -18.69 4.03
C VAL A 215 -16.39 -19.42 2.76
N GLU A 216 -15.95 -18.91 1.62
CA GLU A 216 -16.27 -19.46 0.31
C GLU A 216 -15.06 -20.17 -0.32
N PRO A 217 -15.10 -21.51 -0.49
CA PRO A 217 -14.05 -22.25 -1.17
C PRO A 217 -14.19 -22.21 -2.70
N TYR A 218 -13.07 -22.01 -3.39
CA TYR A 218 -12.97 -22.04 -4.85
C TYR A 218 -11.84 -22.98 -5.28
N ASN A 219 -12.17 -24.00 -6.09
CA ASN A 219 -11.18 -24.84 -6.75
C ASN A 219 -10.69 -24.17 -8.03
N VAL A 220 -9.37 -24.13 -8.20
CA VAL A 220 -8.69 -23.54 -9.35
C VAL A 220 -8.16 -24.66 -10.25
N TYR A 221 -8.51 -24.59 -11.52
CA TYR A 221 -8.05 -25.52 -12.55
C TYR A 221 -7.39 -24.75 -13.69
N ASP A 222 -6.45 -25.40 -14.37
CA ASP A 222 -5.96 -24.91 -15.65
C ASP A 222 -7.05 -25.07 -16.72
N LYS A 223 -7.39 -24.00 -17.45
CA LYS A 223 -8.48 -24.02 -18.42
C LYS A 223 -8.21 -24.93 -19.61
N LYS A 224 -6.95 -25.12 -19.99
CA LYS A 224 -6.56 -25.88 -21.17
C LYS A 224 -6.41 -27.36 -20.85
N THR A 225 -5.77 -27.70 -19.73
CA THR A 225 -5.50 -29.10 -19.36
C THR A 225 -6.59 -29.70 -18.47
N ASN A 226 -7.46 -28.88 -17.86
CA ASN A 226 -8.36 -29.25 -16.76
C ASN A 226 -7.62 -29.82 -15.53
N GLU A 227 -6.31 -29.61 -15.43
CA GLU A 227 -5.53 -30.01 -14.27
C GLU A 227 -5.95 -29.18 -13.05
N TYR A 228 -6.12 -29.84 -11.92
CA TYR A 228 -6.34 -29.17 -10.65
C TYR A 228 -5.05 -28.50 -10.16
N ILE A 229 -5.14 -27.20 -9.86
CA ILE A 229 -4.00 -26.40 -9.41
C ILE A 229 -4.01 -26.28 -7.88
N GLY A 230 -5.15 -25.94 -7.30
CA GLY A 230 -5.30 -25.75 -5.85
C GLY A 230 -6.64 -25.16 -5.45
N THR A 231 -6.78 -24.78 -4.19
CA THR A 231 -7.98 -24.13 -3.62
C THR A 231 -7.64 -22.75 -3.08
N ILE A 232 -8.51 -21.78 -3.35
CA ILE A 232 -8.55 -20.47 -2.68
C ILE A 232 -9.78 -20.44 -1.76
N LEU A 233 -9.59 -20.04 -0.50
CA LEU A 233 -10.65 -19.83 0.50
C LEU A 233 -10.84 -18.32 0.69
N LEU A 234 -12.01 -17.79 0.35
CA LEU A 234 -12.33 -16.38 0.55
C LEU A 234 -13.07 -16.18 1.88
N ASP A 235 -12.42 -15.52 2.83
CA ASP A 235 -12.99 -15.11 4.11
C ASP A 235 -13.08 -13.58 4.15
N LEU A 236 -14.13 -13.00 3.55
CA LEU A 236 -14.16 -11.58 3.19
C LEU A 236 -14.83 -10.66 4.21
N TYR A 237 -15.69 -11.19 5.07
CA TYR A 237 -16.57 -10.35 5.89
C TYR A 237 -16.05 -10.17 7.32
N GLU A 238 -16.30 -8.99 7.87
CA GLU A 238 -16.00 -8.67 9.28
C GLU A 238 -16.84 -9.52 10.24
N ARG A 239 -16.25 -9.89 11.38
CA ARG A 239 -16.93 -10.53 12.51
C ARG A 239 -16.09 -10.42 13.78
N GLU A 240 -16.73 -10.58 14.93
CA GLU A 240 -16.05 -10.55 16.23
C GLU A 240 -14.87 -11.54 16.26
N GLY A 241 -13.71 -11.07 16.73
CA GLY A 241 -12.49 -11.88 16.87
C GLY A 241 -11.67 -12.06 15.59
N LYS A 242 -12.13 -11.60 14.42
CA LYS A 242 -11.35 -11.64 13.16
C LYS A 242 -10.44 -10.40 13.03
N SER A 243 -9.27 -10.59 12.41
CA SER A 243 -8.37 -9.48 12.05
C SER A 243 -9.05 -8.49 11.10
N ILE A 244 -8.89 -7.19 11.37
CA ILE A 244 -9.41 -6.11 10.50
C ILE A 244 -8.52 -5.93 9.25
N GLN A 245 -7.25 -6.31 9.34
CA GLN A 245 -6.29 -6.15 8.25
C GLN A 245 -6.51 -7.22 7.16
N GLY A 246 -6.47 -6.79 5.89
CA GLY A 246 -6.38 -7.67 4.73
C GLY A 246 -5.10 -8.50 4.80
N SER A 247 -5.19 -9.81 4.57
CA SER A 247 -4.03 -10.70 4.57
C SER A 247 -4.30 -11.96 3.75
N THR A 248 -3.26 -12.42 3.08
CA THR A 248 -3.26 -13.68 2.35
C THR A 248 -2.38 -14.70 3.06
N PHE A 249 -2.93 -15.89 3.32
CA PHE A 249 -2.23 -16.95 4.03
C PHE A 249 -2.08 -18.18 3.15
N GLN A 250 -0.86 -18.71 3.04
CA GLN A 250 -0.64 -19.99 2.41
C GLN A 250 -0.70 -21.11 3.45
N LEU A 251 -1.68 -22.01 3.33
CA LEU A 251 -1.81 -23.20 4.18
C LEU A 251 -0.95 -24.36 3.66
N SER A 252 -0.81 -24.48 2.34
CA SER A 252 -0.03 -25.54 1.71
C SER A 252 0.52 -25.09 0.36
N ASP A 253 1.71 -25.58 0.01
CA ASP A 253 2.35 -25.39 -1.29
C ASP A 253 1.91 -26.48 -2.28
N LYS A 254 1.82 -26.15 -3.58
CA LYS A 254 1.78 -27.19 -4.62
C LYS A 254 3.17 -27.82 -4.77
N VAL A 255 3.32 -29.07 -4.36
CA VAL A 255 4.65 -29.68 -4.23
C VAL A 255 4.61 -31.20 -4.29
N LYS A 256 5.66 -31.81 -4.86
CA LYS A 256 5.85 -33.25 -4.82
C LYS A 256 6.33 -33.70 -3.43
N ILE A 257 5.64 -34.68 -2.87
CA ILE A 257 5.95 -35.31 -1.59
C ILE A 257 6.89 -36.49 -1.85
N GLY A 258 7.61 -36.93 -0.82
CA GLY A 258 8.65 -37.96 -0.93
C GLY A 258 8.20 -39.32 -1.48
N ASP A 259 6.90 -39.62 -1.47
CA ASP A 259 6.31 -40.82 -2.08
C ASP A 259 5.96 -40.64 -3.58
N GLY A 260 6.21 -39.46 -4.14
CA GLY A 260 5.92 -39.11 -5.52
C GLY A 260 4.52 -38.54 -5.76
N SER A 261 3.66 -38.51 -4.73
CA SER A 261 2.37 -37.80 -4.78
C SER A 261 2.57 -36.29 -4.77
N GLU A 262 1.53 -35.54 -5.11
CA GLU A 262 1.57 -34.07 -5.15
C GLU A 262 0.54 -33.50 -4.15
N ALA A 263 1.00 -32.66 -3.23
CA ALA A 263 0.12 -31.80 -2.45
C ALA A 263 -0.36 -30.63 -3.32
N SER A 264 -1.61 -30.22 -3.10
CA SER A 264 -2.20 -29.07 -3.79
C SER A 264 -2.04 -27.80 -2.97
N ALA A 265 -1.94 -26.66 -3.65
CA ALA A 265 -1.88 -25.38 -2.95
C ALA A 265 -3.23 -25.07 -2.28
N PHE A 266 -3.17 -24.58 -1.04
CA PHE A 266 -4.32 -24.05 -0.31
C PHE A 266 -3.98 -22.64 0.16
N VAL A 267 -4.77 -21.66 -0.26
CA VAL A 267 -4.54 -20.24 0.04
C VAL A 267 -5.81 -19.63 0.62
N ILE A 268 -5.66 -18.77 1.63
CA ILE A 268 -6.76 -18.02 2.25
C ILE A 268 -6.60 -16.56 1.90
N VAL A 269 -7.66 -15.93 1.41
CA VAL A 269 -7.80 -14.47 1.39
C VAL A 269 -8.67 -14.07 2.58
N SER A 270 -8.11 -13.32 3.52
CA SER A 270 -8.83 -12.83 4.69
C SER A 270 -8.92 -11.31 4.64
N THR A 271 -10.13 -10.77 4.59
CA THR A 271 -10.39 -9.31 4.70
C THR A 271 -11.52 -9.05 5.70
N SER A 272 -11.80 -7.79 6.03
CA SER A 272 -12.90 -7.43 6.95
C SER A 272 -13.83 -6.41 6.30
N PHE A 273 -14.44 -6.80 5.19
CA PHE A 273 -15.43 -5.98 4.49
C PHE A 273 -16.79 -6.05 5.17
N HIS A 274 -17.59 -5.00 5.00
CA HIS A 274 -18.96 -4.98 5.48
C HIS A 274 -19.80 -6.05 4.79
N LYS A 275 -20.64 -6.73 5.58
CA LYS A 275 -21.60 -7.72 5.09
C LYS A 275 -22.95 -7.06 4.80
N SER A 276 -23.64 -7.56 3.78
CA SER A 276 -25.02 -7.14 3.49
C SER A 276 -25.93 -7.40 4.70
N THR A 277 -26.85 -6.49 4.97
CA THR A 277 -27.91 -6.64 5.98
C THR A 277 -29.25 -6.91 5.30
N THR A 278 -30.27 -7.29 6.07
CA THR A 278 -31.65 -7.43 5.56
C THR A 278 -32.21 -6.13 4.99
N SER A 279 -31.68 -4.97 5.40
CA SER A 279 -32.16 -3.64 5.03
C SER A 279 -31.29 -2.93 3.98
N ALA A 280 -30.05 -3.36 3.76
CA ALA A 280 -29.12 -2.69 2.86
C ALA A 280 -28.05 -3.65 2.31
N PRO A 281 -27.74 -3.60 1.00
CA PRO A 281 -26.62 -4.36 0.45
C PRO A 281 -25.28 -3.80 0.93
N ALA A 282 -24.26 -4.66 0.99
CA ALA A 282 -22.88 -4.23 1.17
C ALA A 282 -22.37 -3.62 -0.14
N LEU A 283 -21.82 -2.41 -0.03
CA LEU A 283 -21.24 -1.66 -1.13
C LEU A 283 -19.73 -1.52 -0.89
N ALA A 284 -18.94 -1.67 -1.94
CA ALA A 284 -17.49 -1.53 -1.89
C ALA A 284 -17.08 -0.10 -2.31
N SER A 285 -16.21 0.53 -1.51
CA SER A 285 -15.43 1.67 -1.99
C SER A 285 -14.37 1.23 -3.00
N ILE A 286 -13.79 2.17 -3.74
CA ILE A 286 -12.65 1.87 -4.62
C ILE A 286 -11.49 1.25 -3.83
N GLU A 287 -11.22 1.74 -2.63
CA GLU A 287 -10.21 1.16 -1.74
C GLU A 287 -10.56 -0.27 -1.29
N THR A 288 -11.84 -0.57 -1.08
CA THR A 288 -12.30 -1.95 -0.76
C THR A 288 -12.02 -2.88 -1.93
N ILE A 289 -12.31 -2.44 -3.16
CA ILE A 289 -12.07 -3.23 -4.37
C ILE A 289 -10.58 -3.42 -4.62
N LYS A 290 -9.79 -2.36 -4.47
CA LYS A 290 -8.34 -2.38 -4.56
C LYS A 290 -7.72 -3.34 -3.54
N ALA A 291 -8.18 -3.32 -2.29
CA ALA A 291 -7.75 -4.26 -1.26
C ALA A 291 -8.09 -5.72 -1.63
N PHE A 292 -9.28 -5.96 -2.20
CA PHE A 292 -9.61 -7.30 -2.70
C PHE A 292 -8.71 -7.74 -3.85
N LEU A 293 -8.45 -6.86 -4.82
CA LEU A 293 -7.52 -7.11 -5.93
C LEU A 293 -6.11 -7.45 -5.42
N HIS A 294 -5.62 -6.71 -4.42
CA HIS A 294 -4.32 -6.94 -3.81
C HIS A 294 -4.21 -8.35 -3.20
N GLU A 295 -5.12 -8.69 -2.28
CA GLU A 295 -5.08 -9.99 -1.60
C GLU A 295 -5.40 -11.15 -2.56
N PHE A 296 -6.32 -10.95 -3.50
CA PHE A 296 -6.60 -11.96 -4.52
C PHE A 296 -5.42 -12.14 -5.48
N GLY A 297 -4.61 -11.11 -5.70
CA GLY A 297 -3.35 -11.19 -6.46
C GLY A 297 -2.30 -12.02 -5.77
N HIS A 298 -2.14 -11.88 -4.46
CA HIS A 298 -1.35 -12.82 -3.68
C HIS A 298 -1.91 -14.24 -3.79
N ALA A 299 -3.23 -14.43 -3.69
CA ALA A 299 -3.81 -15.75 -3.78
C ALA A 299 -3.60 -16.42 -5.14
N LEU A 300 -3.74 -15.66 -6.23
CA LEU A 300 -3.49 -16.13 -7.58
C LEU A 300 -2.00 -16.39 -7.82
N HIS A 301 -1.10 -15.60 -7.24
CA HIS A 301 0.32 -15.92 -7.24
C HIS A 301 0.56 -17.25 -6.52
N LEU A 302 0.25 -17.33 -5.23
CA LEU A 302 0.59 -18.46 -4.36
C LEU A 302 -0.04 -19.79 -4.82
N VAL A 303 -1.26 -19.76 -5.38
CA VAL A 303 -1.89 -20.98 -5.90
C VAL A 303 -1.21 -21.49 -7.17
N ASN A 304 -0.62 -20.60 -7.98
CA ASN A 304 0.02 -20.95 -9.25
C ASN A 304 1.51 -21.30 -9.12
N VAL A 305 2.15 -20.97 -8.00
CA VAL A 305 3.58 -21.23 -7.79
C VAL A 305 3.91 -22.71 -8.05
N LYS A 306 4.89 -22.95 -8.94
CA LYS A 306 5.41 -24.29 -9.24
C LYS A 306 6.76 -24.47 -8.58
N MET A 307 6.82 -25.28 -7.52
CA MET A 307 8.07 -25.56 -6.80
C MET A 307 8.42 -27.04 -6.76
N LYS A 308 9.74 -27.29 -6.76
CA LYS A 308 10.29 -28.65 -6.61
C LYS A 308 10.33 -29.11 -5.14
N TRP A 309 10.44 -28.19 -4.20
CA TRP A 309 10.65 -28.47 -2.78
C TRP A 309 9.75 -27.59 -1.92
N VAL A 310 9.30 -28.08 -0.77
CA VAL A 310 8.55 -27.28 0.21
C VAL A 310 9.50 -26.23 0.77
N VAL A 311 9.30 -24.97 0.42
CA VAL A 311 10.05 -23.83 0.99
C VAL A 311 9.13 -22.78 1.60
N ASN A 312 7.81 -23.03 1.62
CA ASN A 312 6.75 -22.10 2.00
C ASN A 312 6.79 -20.85 1.11
N SER A 313 6.06 -20.86 0.00
CA SER A 313 6.23 -19.85 -1.06
C SER A 313 5.85 -18.41 -0.64
N ILE A 314 5.23 -18.22 0.53
CA ILE A 314 5.03 -16.89 1.13
C ILE A 314 6.33 -16.28 1.71
N ASN A 315 7.39 -17.08 1.96
CA ASN A 315 8.68 -16.59 2.46
C ASN A 315 9.54 -15.90 1.39
N GLN A 316 8.92 -15.51 0.27
CA GLN A 316 9.57 -14.69 -0.75
C GLN A 316 9.98 -13.35 -0.14
N LYS A 317 11.14 -12.84 -0.57
CA LYS A 317 11.58 -11.50 -0.16
C LYS A 317 10.58 -10.47 -0.68
N SER A 318 10.36 -9.43 0.13
CA SER A 318 9.30 -8.44 -0.09
C SER A 318 9.45 -7.66 -1.39
N ASP A 319 10.66 -7.58 -1.97
CA ASP A 319 10.92 -6.87 -3.23
C ASP A 319 10.49 -7.65 -4.48
N PHE A 320 9.87 -8.82 -4.30
CA PHE A 320 9.11 -9.50 -5.34
C PHE A 320 7.69 -9.90 -4.90
N LEU A 321 7.49 -10.27 -3.63
CA LEU A 321 6.21 -10.78 -3.12
C LEU A 321 5.01 -9.87 -3.46
N GLU A 322 5.21 -8.56 -3.38
CA GLU A 322 4.20 -7.52 -3.62
C GLU A 322 3.91 -7.28 -5.11
N ILE A 323 4.83 -7.63 -6.01
CA ILE A 323 4.74 -7.29 -7.44
C ILE A 323 3.43 -7.81 -8.06
N PRO A 324 3.01 -9.08 -7.86
CA PRO A 324 1.78 -9.57 -8.47
C PRO A 324 0.51 -8.90 -7.94
N ALA A 325 0.45 -8.63 -6.64
CA ALA A 325 -0.68 -7.94 -6.01
C ALA A 325 -0.80 -6.49 -6.50
N LEU A 326 0.31 -5.73 -6.46
CA LEU A 326 0.36 -4.35 -6.95
C LEU A 326 0.09 -4.23 -8.45
N MET A 327 0.48 -5.23 -9.25
CA MET A 327 0.16 -5.26 -10.68
C MET A 327 -1.36 -5.36 -10.86
N GLN A 328 -2.04 -6.22 -10.10
CA GLN A 328 -3.49 -6.38 -10.18
C GLN A 328 -4.28 -5.17 -9.68
N GLU A 329 -3.76 -4.43 -8.69
CA GLU A 329 -4.41 -3.18 -8.23
C GLU A 329 -4.65 -2.19 -9.37
N ASN A 330 -3.77 -2.16 -10.38
CA ASN A 330 -3.91 -1.23 -11.50
C ASN A 330 -5.19 -1.44 -12.32
N PHE A 331 -5.80 -2.63 -12.26
CA PHE A 331 -7.02 -2.94 -13.02
C PHE A 331 -8.22 -2.08 -12.59
N ILE A 332 -8.29 -1.62 -11.33
CA ILE A 332 -9.42 -0.80 -10.88
C ILE A 332 -9.46 0.59 -11.53
N TYR A 333 -8.35 1.02 -12.13
CA TYR A 333 -8.24 2.31 -12.81
C TYR A 333 -8.41 2.21 -14.33
N GLU A 334 -8.74 1.03 -14.86
CA GLU A 334 -9.03 0.86 -16.28
C GLU A 334 -10.53 1.11 -16.54
N PRO A 335 -10.90 2.10 -17.39
CA PRO A 335 -12.30 2.42 -17.66
C PRO A 335 -13.15 1.21 -18.05
N SER A 336 -12.59 0.33 -18.89
CA SER A 336 -13.28 -0.90 -19.33
C SER A 336 -13.53 -1.90 -18.20
N ILE A 337 -12.67 -1.92 -17.17
CA ILE A 337 -12.85 -2.76 -15.99
C ILE A 337 -13.90 -2.14 -15.07
N LEU A 338 -13.84 -0.83 -14.82
CA LEU A 338 -14.85 -0.11 -14.05
C LEU A 338 -16.26 -0.26 -14.65
N GLU A 339 -16.39 -0.15 -15.97
CA GLU A 339 -17.66 -0.41 -16.67
C GLU A 339 -18.13 -1.86 -16.49
N ARG A 340 -17.20 -2.83 -16.52
CA ARG A 340 -17.52 -4.25 -16.45
C ARG A 340 -18.00 -4.69 -15.06
N ILE A 341 -17.37 -4.19 -14.00
CA ILE A 341 -17.67 -4.62 -12.61
C ILE A 341 -18.78 -3.80 -11.95
N SER A 342 -19.17 -2.66 -12.54
CA SER A 342 -20.14 -1.75 -11.93
C SER A 342 -21.60 -2.14 -12.17
N HIS A 343 -22.39 -2.07 -11.11
CA HIS A 343 -23.83 -2.32 -11.08
C HIS A 343 -24.50 -1.40 -10.06
N HIS A 344 -25.46 -0.57 -10.46
CA HIS A 344 -26.17 0.26 -9.49
C HIS A 344 -27.05 -0.60 -8.57
N TYR A 345 -26.86 -0.50 -7.25
CA TYR A 345 -27.48 -1.40 -6.26
C TYR A 345 -29.03 -1.43 -6.27
N LYS A 346 -29.68 -0.36 -6.75
CA LYS A 346 -31.15 -0.31 -6.91
C LYS A 346 -31.65 -0.75 -8.29
N ASP A 347 -30.83 -0.66 -9.32
CA ASP A 347 -31.23 -0.92 -10.70
C ASP A 347 -30.02 -1.44 -11.49
N ASN A 348 -29.97 -2.76 -11.67
CA ASN A 348 -28.86 -3.43 -12.33
C ASN A 348 -28.68 -3.03 -13.81
N ASN A 349 -29.66 -2.38 -14.44
CA ASN A 349 -29.55 -1.88 -15.81
C ASN A 349 -28.93 -0.48 -15.89
N LYS A 350 -28.86 0.24 -14.78
CA LYS A 350 -28.26 1.56 -14.71
C LYS A 350 -26.74 1.43 -14.67
N LYS A 351 -26.11 1.76 -15.80
CA LYS A 351 -24.64 1.79 -15.94
C LYS A 351 -24.04 2.93 -15.12
N ILE A 352 -22.79 2.75 -14.70
CA ILE A 352 -22.01 3.84 -14.12
C ILE A 352 -21.85 4.98 -15.15
N PRO A 353 -22.10 6.25 -14.76
CA PRO A 353 -21.84 7.40 -15.61
C PRO A 353 -20.36 7.51 -15.97
N LYS A 354 -20.07 7.95 -17.20
CA LYS A 354 -18.69 8.15 -17.66
C LYS A 354 -17.95 9.16 -16.77
N GLU A 355 -18.66 10.19 -16.31
CA GLU A 355 -18.09 11.23 -15.45
C GLU A 355 -17.59 10.65 -14.12
N LEU A 356 -18.24 9.62 -13.57
CA LEU A 356 -17.75 8.92 -12.37
C LEU A 356 -16.53 8.06 -12.67
N ILE A 357 -16.49 7.39 -13.83
CA ILE A 357 -15.31 6.63 -14.26
C ILE A 357 -14.11 7.58 -14.40
N ASP A 358 -14.26 8.65 -15.18
CA ASP A 358 -13.19 9.62 -15.45
C ASP A 358 -12.65 10.19 -14.13
N ALA A 359 -13.53 10.41 -13.15
CA ALA A 359 -13.13 10.95 -11.87
C ALA A 359 -12.47 9.91 -10.94
N ILE A 360 -12.88 8.63 -10.96
CA ILE A 360 -12.15 7.54 -10.28
C ILE A 360 -10.74 7.42 -10.86
N VAL A 361 -10.61 7.40 -12.18
CA VAL A 361 -9.31 7.30 -12.87
C VAL A 361 -8.42 8.48 -12.50
N LYS A 362 -8.95 9.71 -12.57
CA LYS A 362 -8.21 10.93 -12.18
C LYS A 362 -7.81 10.92 -10.70
N SER A 363 -8.62 10.31 -9.83
CA SER A 363 -8.33 10.27 -8.40
C SER A 363 -7.08 9.46 -8.06
N LYS A 364 -6.66 8.53 -8.93
CA LYS A 364 -5.50 7.64 -8.75
C LYS A 364 -4.24 8.38 -8.30
N ASN A 365 -3.97 9.55 -8.89
CA ASN A 365 -2.66 10.20 -8.80
C ASN A 365 -2.62 11.43 -7.88
N ILE A 366 -3.78 11.91 -7.42
CA ILE A 366 -3.88 13.17 -6.65
C ILE A 366 -3.13 13.10 -5.32
N ASP A 367 -3.20 11.98 -4.62
CA ASP A 367 -2.50 11.72 -3.36
C ASP A 367 -1.26 10.81 -3.54
N PHE A 368 -1.22 10.03 -4.63
CA PHE A 368 -0.21 9.00 -4.83
C PHE A 368 1.21 9.55 -4.93
N THR A 369 1.44 10.71 -5.55
CA THR A 369 2.79 11.31 -5.59
C THR A 369 3.34 11.59 -4.18
N TYR A 370 2.52 12.06 -3.25
CA TYR A 370 2.96 12.30 -1.87
C TYR A 370 3.22 10.98 -1.13
N THR A 371 2.42 9.95 -1.40
CA THR A 371 2.67 8.58 -0.92
C THR A 371 4.05 8.08 -1.40
N ILE A 372 4.38 8.26 -2.69
CA ILE A 372 5.68 7.87 -3.24
C ILE A 372 6.83 8.65 -2.59
N ILE A 373 6.70 9.96 -2.41
CA ILE A 373 7.71 10.78 -1.70
C ILE A 373 7.92 10.29 -0.26
N THR A 374 6.84 9.93 0.42
CA THR A 374 6.88 9.39 1.79
C THR A 374 7.59 8.03 1.82
N ILE A 375 7.26 7.12 0.91
CA ILE A 375 7.93 5.82 0.79
C ILE A 375 9.42 6.04 0.49
N LEU A 376 9.75 6.91 -0.46
CA LEU A 376 11.12 7.23 -0.83
C LEU A 376 11.94 7.75 0.35
N PHE A 377 11.36 8.63 1.16
CA PHE A 377 11.99 9.12 2.38
C PHE A 377 12.35 7.98 3.34
N TYR A 378 11.39 7.11 3.65
CA TYR A 378 11.64 5.98 4.55
C TYR A 378 12.58 4.95 3.94
N SER A 379 12.50 4.66 2.64
CA SER A 379 13.43 3.75 1.93
C SER A 379 14.86 4.26 1.97
N LEU A 380 15.07 5.56 1.70
CA LEU A 380 16.39 6.17 1.74
C LEU A 380 16.92 6.25 3.17
N GLY A 381 16.06 6.56 4.13
CA GLY A 381 16.38 6.60 5.55
C GLY A 381 16.83 5.24 6.09
N ASP A 382 16.05 4.19 5.85
CA ASP A 382 16.33 2.80 6.25
C ASP A 382 17.67 2.32 5.70
N ILE A 383 17.85 2.40 4.37
CA ILE A 383 19.09 1.97 3.70
C ILE A 383 20.28 2.76 4.23
N LYS A 384 20.19 4.09 4.32
CA LYS A 384 21.32 4.91 4.77
C LYS A 384 21.67 4.68 6.25
N LEU A 385 20.70 4.38 7.11
CA LEU A 385 20.96 4.04 8.51
C LEU A 385 21.73 2.72 8.62
N TYR A 386 21.28 1.66 7.93
CA TYR A 386 21.91 0.33 8.01
C TYR A 386 23.21 0.19 7.19
N SER A 387 23.45 1.11 6.25
CA SER A 387 24.71 1.21 5.50
C SER A 387 25.78 2.07 6.17
N LYS A 388 25.48 2.69 7.32
CA LYS A 388 26.43 3.57 8.00
C LYS A 388 27.58 2.82 8.67
N GLY A 389 27.38 1.53 8.97
CA GLY A 389 28.31 0.73 9.77
C GLY A 389 28.14 0.99 11.26
N GLU A 390 29.23 0.98 12.01
CA GLU A 390 29.21 1.20 13.45
C GLU A 390 29.01 2.69 13.74
N ILE A 391 28.09 3.00 14.65
CA ILE A 391 27.72 4.36 15.00
C ILE A 391 28.13 4.68 16.43
N ASP A 392 28.84 5.79 16.58
CA ASP A 392 29.30 6.30 17.86
C ASP A 392 28.13 6.81 18.72
N LYS A 393 28.37 6.87 20.04
CA LYS A 393 27.38 7.39 20.98
C LYS A 393 26.99 8.85 20.68
N ASP A 394 27.91 9.65 20.17
CA ASP A 394 27.68 11.08 19.86
C ASP A 394 27.09 11.30 18.46
N PHE A 395 26.78 10.23 17.72
CA PHE A 395 26.12 10.35 16.42
C PHE A 395 24.70 10.90 16.57
N ASP A 396 24.47 12.07 16.00
CA ASP A 396 23.16 12.72 15.94
C ASP A 396 22.29 12.09 14.84
N ILE A 397 21.67 10.97 15.20
CA ILE A 397 20.74 10.22 14.35
C ILE A 397 19.50 11.05 13.98
N VAL A 398 19.06 11.97 14.85
CA VAL A 398 17.89 12.82 14.61
C VAL A 398 18.21 13.85 13.52
N LYS A 399 19.35 14.54 13.62
CA LYS A 399 19.79 15.45 12.55
C LYS A 399 19.98 14.71 11.23
N PHE A 400 20.63 13.55 11.25
CA PHE A 400 20.84 12.73 10.06
C PHE A 400 19.51 12.37 9.37
N TRP A 401 18.51 11.95 10.15
CA TRP A 401 17.17 11.64 9.67
C TRP A 401 16.49 12.86 9.03
N ASN A 402 16.55 14.02 9.70
CA ASN A 402 15.93 15.25 9.20
C ASN A 402 16.66 15.86 7.99
N ASP A 403 17.96 15.64 7.83
CA ASP A 403 18.68 16.00 6.59
C ASP A 403 18.11 15.24 5.38
N ILE A 404 17.81 13.94 5.55
CA ILE A 404 17.17 13.12 4.51
C ILE A 404 15.73 13.62 4.25
N ALA A 405 14.98 13.96 5.30
CA ALA A 405 13.62 14.48 5.17
C ALA A 405 13.59 15.78 4.35
N ARG A 406 14.50 16.72 4.63
CA ARG A 406 14.62 17.98 3.89
C ARG A 406 14.96 17.77 2.42
N ASP A 407 15.90 16.87 2.13
CA ASP A 407 16.28 16.51 0.76
C ASP A 407 15.07 15.95 -0.01
N VAL A 408 14.29 15.06 0.61
CA VAL A 408 13.21 14.33 -0.07
C VAL A 408 11.90 15.15 -0.16
N TYR A 409 11.42 15.72 0.94
CA TYR A 409 10.11 16.39 0.97
C TYR A 409 10.14 17.83 0.43
N MET A 410 11.31 18.48 0.32
CA MET A 410 11.42 19.83 -0.28
C MET A 410 10.53 20.90 0.39
N VAL A 411 10.17 20.71 1.66
CA VAL A 411 9.37 21.63 2.49
C VAL A 411 10.02 21.83 3.85
N ASN A 412 9.55 22.83 4.59
CA ASN A 412 9.97 23.01 5.97
C ASN A 412 9.46 21.86 6.85
N THR A 413 10.35 21.40 7.72
CA THR A 413 10.07 20.36 8.72
C THR A 413 10.63 20.80 10.07
N ASP A 414 9.86 20.61 11.14
CA ASP A 414 10.43 20.63 12.49
C ASP A 414 11.36 19.40 12.64
N GLU A 415 12.13 19.35 13.73
CA GLU A 415 12.96 18.20 14.06
C GLU A 415 12.10 17.03 14.55
N TYR A 416 12.11 15.92 13.79
CA TYR A 416 11.34 14.71 14.06
C TYR A 416 12.21 13.47 14.25
N TRP A 417 11.68 12.46 14.95
CA TRP A 417 12.28 11.13 15.08
C TRP A 417 11.26 10.02 14.82
N ASP A 418 10.44 10.18 13.77
CA ASP A 418 9.42 9.20 13.38
C ASP A 418 10.00 7.82 12.99
N PHE A 419 11.31 7.70 12.75
CA PHE A 419 11.96 6.38 12.69
C PHE A 419 11.87 5.59 14.00
N ALA A 420 11.68 6.25 15.14
CA ALA A 420 11.60 5.63 16.47
C ALA A 420 10.28 4.87 16.69
N THR A 421 9.28 5.06 15.83
CA THR A 421 8.01 4.34 15.82
C THR A 421 7.90 3.37 14.64
N MET A 422 8.87 3.35 13.73
CA MET A 422 8.88 2.48 12.55
C MET A 422 9.27 1.04 12.90
N VAL A 423 8.25 0.22 13.19
CA VAL A 423 8.42 -1.22 13.45
C VAL A 423 9.12 -1.93 12.29
N HIS A 424 8.86 -1.50 11.06
CA HIS A 424 9.54 -2.00 9.86
C HIS A 424 11.06 -1.95 9.97
N PHE A 425 11.62 -0.83 10.42
CA PHE A 425 13.08 -0.66 10.50
C PHE A 425 13.69 -1.51 11.58
N ALA A 426 12.95 -1.75 12.65
CA ALA A 426 13.50 -2.38 13.84
C ALA A 426 13.27 -3.89 13.87
N ASN A 427 12.19 -4.41 13.27
CA ASN A 427 11.81 -5.81 13.39
C ASN A 427 11.41 -6.49 12.07
N GLU A 428 10.52 -5.88 11.27
CA GLU A 428 9.88 -6.60 10.17
C GLU A 428 10.74 -6.64 8.89
N MET A 429 11.32 -5.50 8.51
CA MET A 429 11.95 -5.29 7.19
C MET A 429 13.16 -4.34 7.26
N PRO A 430 14.15 -4.61 8.12
CA PRO A 430 15.32 -3.74 8.25
C PRO A 430 16.17 -3.76 6.97
N SER A 431 16.57 -2.60 6.46
CA SER A 431 17.31 -2.47 5.20
C SER A 431 16.56 -3.00 3.95
N SER A 432 15.25 -3.08 4.02
CA SER A 432 14.42 -3.53 2.90
C SER A 432 13.15 -2.70 2.68
N TYR A 433 13.01 -1.52 3.31
CA TYR A 433 11.85 -0.65 3.07
C TYR A 433 11.78 -0.12 1.62
N TYR A 434 12.89 -0.14 0.87
CA TYR A 434 12.90 0.15 -0.57
C TYR A 434 12.06 -0.84 -1.40
N SER A 435 11.79 -2.03 -0.87
CA SER A 435 11.05 -3.10 -1.56
C SER A 435 9.63 -2.69 -1.94
N TYR A 436 8.99 -1.79 -1.18
CA TYR A 436 7.68 -1.23 -1.55
C TYR A 436 7.76 -0.46 -2.87
N LEU A 437 8.71 0.49 -2.95
CA LEU A 437 8.91 1.29 -4.15
C LEU A 437 9.40 0.45 -5.33
N TRP A 438 10.31 -0.49 -5.05
CA TRP A 438 10.80 -1.46 -6.03
C TRP A 438 9.63 -2.24 -6.65
N SER A 439 8.76 -2.80 -5.82
CA SER A 439 7.65 -3.62 -6.28
C SER A 439 6.62 -2.80 -7.05
N MET A 440 6.32 -1.56 -6.64
CA MET A 440 5.45 -0.65 -7.38
C MET A 440 5.97 -0.35 -8.80
N VAL A 441 7.28 -0.14 -8.95
CA VAL A 441 7.89 0.14 -10.26
C VAL A 441 7.78 -1.06 -11.19
N TYR A 442 8.17 -2.26 -10.72
CA TYR A 442 8.05 -3.47 -11.52
C TYR A 442 6.59 -3.82 -11.83
N ALA A 443 5.68 -3.65 -10.87
CA ALA A 443 4.25 -3.87 -11.06
C ALA A 443 3.68 -2.98 -12.17
N GLN A 444 4.04 -1.70 -12.20
CA GLN A 444 3.59 -0.79 -13.24
C GLN A 444 4.19 -1.12 -14.61
N ASP A 445 5.45 -1.56 -14.67
CA ASP A 445 6.09 -1.99 -15.92
C ASP A 445 5.41 -3.25 -16.49
N LEU A 446 5.14 -4.25 -15.64
CA LEU A 446 4.39 -5.46 -15.99
C LEU A 446 2.97 -5.13 -16.46
N PHE A 447 2.27 -4.26 -15.72
CA PHE A 447 0.94 -3.81 -16.06
C PHE A 447 0.91 -3.11 -17.43
N SER A 448 1.90 -2.26 -17.72
CA SER A 448 1.97 -1.55 -19.02
C SER A 448 1.99 -2.51 -20.20
N LYS A 449 2.76 -3.59 -20.12
CA LYS A 449 2.81 -4.64 -21.15
C LYS A 449 1.46 -5.36 -21.31
N ILE A 450 0.74 -5.63 -20.21
CA ILE A 450 -0.59 -6.24 -20.25
C ILE A 450 -1.59 -5.27 -20.92
N SER A 451 -1.63 -4.01 -20.48
CA SER A 451 -2.55 -3.01 -21.00
C SER A 451 -2.35 -2.77 -22.51
N GLU A 452 -1.11 -2.66 -22.98
CA GLU A 452 -0.76 -2.53 -24.41
C GLU A 452 -1.24 -3.71 -25.28
N ASN A 453 -1.37 -4.90 -24.70
CA ASN A 453 -1.80 -6.11 -25.40
C ASN A 453 -3.30 -6.43 -25.18
N GLY A 454 -4.02 -5.57 -24.46
CA GLY A 454 -5.42 -5.74 -24.08
C GLY A 454 -5.56 -6.28 -22.66
N ILE A 455 -6.21 -5.49 -21.80
CA ILE A 455 -6.31 -5.73 -20.35
C ILE A 455 -6.99 -7.05 -19.94
N THR A 456 -7.79 -7.66 -20.83
CA THR A 456 -8.46 -8.96 -20.64
C THR A 456 -8.01 -10.01 -21.67
N ASN A 457 -6.90 -9.78 -22.37
CA ASN A 457 -6.40 -10.71 -23.38
C ASN A 457 -5.80 -11.97 -22.71
N PRO A 458 -6.37 -13.18 -22.94
CA PRO A 458 -5.89 -14.40 -22.30
C PRO A 458 -4.49 -14.82 -22.75
N GLU A 459 -4.01 -14.39 -23.92
CA GLU A 459 -2.67 -14.75 -24.42
C GLU A 459 -1.57 -14.08 -23.61
N ILE A 460 -1.68 -12.77 -23.36
CA ILE A 460 -0.71 -12.05 -22.54
C ILE A 460 -0.83 -12.43 -21.07
N GLY A 461 -2.05 -12.68 -20.58
CA GLY A 461 -2.26 -13.12 -19.20
C GLY A 461 -1.74 -14.53 -18.93
N LEU A 462 -1.82 -15.46 -19.90
CA LEU A 462 -1.15 -16.77 -19.80
C LEU A 462 0.37 -16.59 -19.75
N LYS A 463 0.96 -15.75 -20.61
CA LYS A 463 2.40 -15.44 -20.54
C LYS A 463 2.80 -14.86 -19.18
N TYR A 464 1.98 -13.98 -18.61
CA TYR A 464 2.21 -13.41 -17.28
C TYR A 464 2.16 -14.51 -16.21
N ARG A 465 1.14 -15.36 -16.23
CA ARG A 465 1.01 -16.49 -15.30
C ARG A 465 2.23 -17.40 -15.38
N GLU A 466 2.62 -17.85 -16.56
CA GLU A 466 3.74 -18.79 -16.76
C GLU A 466 5.09 -18.22 -16.33
N ASN A 467 5.36 -16.93 -16.58
CA ASN A 467 6.68 -16.35 -16.29
C ASN A 467 6.74 -15.71 -14.89
N VAL A 468 5.69 -15.02 -14.44
CA VAL A 468 5.69 -14.27 -13.18
C VAL A 468 5.08 -15.09 -12.04
N LEU A 469 3.89 -15.66 -12.20
CA LEU A 469 3.21 -16.34 -11.09
C LEU A 469 3.76 -17.75 -10.82
N GLU A 470 4.03 -18.51 -11.88
CA GLU A 470 4.44 -19.91 -11.75
C GLU A 470 5.93 -20.07 -11.42
N LEU A 471 6.81 -19.23 -12.00
CA LEU A 471 8.26 -19.47 -12.03
C LEU A 471 9.11 -18.45 -11.26
N ALA A 472 8.64 -17.22 -11.05
CA ALA A 472 9.42 -16.18 -10.37
C ALA A 472 9.33 -16.25 -8.84
N SER A 473 9.00 -17.41 -8.26
CA SER A 473 8.72 -17.55 -6.83
C SER A 473 9.96 -17.68 -5.92
N PHE A 474 11.19 -17.72 -6.44
CA PHE A 474 12.36 -17.85 -5.54
C PHE A 474 13.72 -17.39 -6.11
N ARG A 475 14.10 -17.85 -7.31
CA ARG A 475 15.37 -17.49 -7.95
C ARG A 475 15.12 -17.15 -9.41
N GLY A 476 15.85 -16.15 -9.88
CA GLY A 476 15.72 -15.72 -11.27
C GLY A 476 14.53 -14.79 -11.49
N GLN A 477 13.98 -14.17 -10.43
CA GLN A 477 12.75 -13.36 -10.53
C GLN A 477 12.88 -12.28 -11.60
N LYS A 478 14.02 -11.60 -11.61
CA LYS A 478 14.36 -10.59 -12.60
C LYS A 478 14.38 -11.15 -14.00
N GLU A 479 15.04 -12.28 -14.20
CA GLU A 479 15.17 -12.94 -15.50
C GLU A 479 13.81 -13.38 -16.05
N TYR A 480 12.90 -13.86 -15.19
CA TYR A 480 11.55 -14.24 -15.61
C TYR A 480 10.66 -13.03 -15.89
N ILE A 481 10.76 -11.96 -15.10
CA ILE A 481 10.09 -10.69 -15.41
C ILE A 481 10.59 -10.14 -16.75
N GLU A 482 11.91 -10.11 -16.97
CA GLU A 482 12.51 -9.62 -18.22
C GLU A 482 12.13 -10.50 -19.42
N LYS A 483 11.95 -11.81 -19.20
CA LYS A 483 11.42 -12.73 -20.22
C LYS A 483 9.97 -12.42 -20.58
N PHE A 484 9.13 -12.08 -19.60
CA PHE A 484 7.74 -11.64 -19.87
C PHE A 484 7.71 -10.28 -20.59
N LEU A 485 8.53 -9.33 -20.14
CA LEU A 485 8.61 -7.99 -20.74
C LEU A 485 9.24 -8.02 -22.14
N GLU A 486 10.06 -9.04 -22.43
CA GLU A 486 10.92 -9.17 -23.62
C GLU A 486 12.01 -8.08 -23.68
N ARG A 487 12.34 -7.50 -22.52
CA ARG A 487 13.37 -6.47 -22.31
C ARG A 487 13.74 -6.40 -20.83
N LYS A 488 14.82 -5.65 -20.52
CA LYS A 488 15.09 -5.24 -19.14
C LYS A 488 13.95 -4.35 -18.62
N SER A 489 13.61 -4.51 -17.35
CA SER A 489 12.64 -3.63 -16.70
C SER A 489 13.24 -2.23 -16.51
N ASN A 490 12.38 -1.21 -16.54
CA ASN A 490 12.73 0.18 -16.27
C ASN A 490 11.59 0.87 -15.51
N ASN A 491 11.75 2.16 -15.19
CA ASN A 491 10.74 2.92 -14.47
C ASN A 491 9.88 3.85 -15.35
N ASP A 492 9.94 3.73 -16.68
CA ASP A 492 9.26 4.66 -17.58
C ASP A 492 7.74 4.62 -17.37
N ALA A 493 7.16 3.41 -17.29
CA ALA A 493 5.74 3.22 -17.04
C ALA A 493 5.31 3.78 -15.67
N PHE A 494 6.15 3.61 -14.65
CA PHE A 494 5.91 4.15 -13.31
C PHE A 494 5.91 5.67 -13.29
N ILE A 495 6.93 6.30 -13.88
CA ILE A 495 7.03 7.76 -13.92
C ILE A 495 5.91 8.37 -14.75
N LYS A 496 5.60 7.80 -15.92
CA LYS A 496 4.46 8.22 -16.74
C LYS A 496 3.15 8.17 -15.96
N SER A 497 2.94 7.11 -15.18
CA SER A 497 1.71 6.97 -14.37
C SER A 497 1.55 8.05 -13.31
N LEU A 498 2.61 8.76 -12.93
CA LEU A 498 2.58 9.88 -11.97
C LEU A 498 2.37 11.25 -12.65
N GLU A 499 2.53 11.34 -13.97
CA GLU A 499 2.36 12.58 -14.74
C GLU A 499 0.95 12.75 -15.30
N GLU A 500 0.24 11.64 -15.50
CA GLU A 500 -1.16 11.56 -15.94
C GLU A 500 -2.13 11.89 -14.80
#